data_AF-A0A7C1S2U4-F1
#
_entry.id   AF-A0A7C1S2U4-F1
#
_cell.length_a   1.000
_cell.length_b   1.000
_cell.length_c   1.000
_cell.angle_alpha   90.00
_cell.angle_beta   90.00
_cell.angle_gamma   90.00
#
_symmetry.space_group_name_H-M   'P 1'
#
loop_
_entity.id
_entity.type
_entity.pdbx_description
1 polymer ?
#
loop_
_entity_poly.entity_id
_entity_poly.type
_entity_poly.pdbx_seq_one_letter_code
_entity_poly.pdbx_strand_id
1 'polypeptide(L)'
;MDKKEFNKLIGKVKKFDKFKLNTQVDLFIDLTKLKFNAKDDHELIKDALELVNAKLVRIFEKNGTQSVKQKGRLVYLHNQIWAGRQDDVDIVDAIAGLKKARLGKRYIKESVDMDKLHTLFRGLADEAPDGKPEIPENLKDFFKATEKFSIRSKKA
;
A
#
# COMPACT_ATOMS: atom_id res chain seq x y z
N MET A 1 -5.96 -18.68 20.55
CA MET A 1 -7.08 -18.90 19.61
C MET A 1 -7.05 -20.37 19.18
N ASP A 2 -8.21 -20.99 19.00
CA ASP A 2 -8.32 -22.41 18.62
C ASP A 2 -7.94 -22.62 17.13
N LYS A 3 -7.16 -23.66 16.82
CA LYS A 3 -6.83 -24.13 15.46
C LYS A 3 -8.09 -24.28 14.59
N LYS A 4 -9.23 -24.59 15.20
CA LYS A 4 -10.54 -24.68 14.54
C LYS A 4 -10.99 -23.34 13.94
N GLU A 5 -10.78 -22.24 14.66
CA GLU A 5 -11.15 -20.89 14.21
C GLU A 5 -10.25 -20.42 13.06
N PHE A 6 -8.96 -20.72 13.16
CA PHE A 6 -7.98 -20.50 12.07
C PHE A 6 -8.43 -21.21 10.78
N ASN A 7 -8.63 -22.53 10.83
CA ASN A 7 -9.04 -23.32 9.67
C ASN A 7 -10.35 -22.84 9.06
N LYS A 8 -11.29 -22.37 9.89
CA LYS A 8 -12.55 -21.77 9.43
C LYS A 8 -12.32 -20.49 8.64
N LEU A 9 -11.45 -19.58 9.12
CA LEU A 9 -11.15 -18.34 8.41
C LEU A 9 -10.43 -18.60 7.09
N ILE A 10 -9.42 -19.48 7.07
CA ILE A 10 -8.74 -19.87 5.83
C ILE A 10 -9.73 -20.54 4.85
N GLY A 11 -10.64 -21.38 5.32
CA GLY A 11 -11.70 -21.95 4.50
C GLY A 11 -12.64 -20.91 3.88
N LYS A 12 -12.89 -19.78 4.57
CA LYS A 12 -13.67 -18.67 4.03
C LYS A 12 -12.95 -17.93 2.90
N VAL A 13 -11.61 -17.82 2.94
CA VAL A 13 -10.82 -17.19 1.87
C VAL A 13 -11.06 -17.87 0.52
N LYS A 14 -11.20 -19.20 0.50
CA LYS A 14 -11.53 -19.97 -0.73
C LYS A 14 -12.90 -19.62 -1.32
N LYS A 15 -13.81 -19.08 -0.52
CA LYS A 15 -15.18 -18.70 -0.93
C LYS A 15 -15.35 -17.18 -1.03
N PHE A 16 -14.25 -16.42 -0.97
CA PHE A 16 -14.26 -14.96 -0.86
C PHE A 16 -15.17 -14.27 -1.90
N ASP A 17 -15.09 -14.70 -3.16
CA ASP A 17 -15.82 -14.05 -4.26
C ASP A 17 -17.34 -14.29 -4.21
N LYS A 18 -17.79 -15.26 -3.41
CA LYS A 18 -19.21 -15.58 -3.22
C LYS A 18 -19.86 -14.73 -2.12
N PHE A 19 -19.06 -13.96 -1.38
CA PHE A 19 -19.55 -13.18 -0.25
C PHE A 19 -19.97 -11.77 -0.69
N LYS A 20 -20.96 -11.22 0.02
CA LYS A 20 -21.29 -9.79 -0.06
C LYS A 20 -20.12 -8.97 0.52
N LEU A 21 -20.00 -7.71 0.08
CA LEU A 21 -18.94 -6.79 0.50
C LEU A 21 -18.74 -6.74 2.03
N ASN A 22 -19.82 -6.61 2.80
CA ASN A 22 -19.72 -6.56 4.27
C ASN A 22 -19.04 -7.81 4.85
N THR A 23 -19.34 -8.99 4.31
CA THR A 23 -18.74 -10.26 4.75
C THR A 23 -17.29 -10.40 4.29
N GLN A 24 -16.93 -9.84 3.14
CA GLN A 24 -15.54 -9.76 2.67
C GLN A 24 -14.70 -8.83 3.56
N VAL A 25 -15.26 -7.67 3.92
CA VAL A 25 -14.65 -6.72 4.86
C VAL A 25 -14.53 -7.32 6.26
N ASP A 26 -15.55 -8.06 6.72
CA ASP A 26 -15.49 -8.79 8.00
C ASP A 26 -14.33 -9.78 8.03
N LEU A 27 -14.15 -10.55 6.96
CA LEU A 27 -13.05 -11.52 6.84
C LEU A 27 -11.68 -10.83 6.88
N PHE A 28 -11.53 -9.68 6.22
CA PHE A 28 -10.29 -8.88 6.30
C PHE A 28 -10.01 -8.39 7.73
N ILE A 29 -11.03 -7.89 8.44
CA ILE A 29 -10.89 -7.46 9.83
C ILE A 29 -10.47 -8.64 10.72
N ASP A 30 -11.13 -9.79 10.56
CA ASP A 30 -10.86 -10.98 11.37
C ASP A 30 -9.44 -11.52 11.12
N LEU A 31 -9.00 -11.59 9.85
CA LEU A 31 -7.62 -11.98 9.49
C LEU A 31 -6.57 -10.97 9.99
N THR A 32 -6.88 -9.67 9.96
CA THR A 32 -5.97 -8.65 10.48
C THR A 32 -5.77 -8.81 11.98
N LYS A 33 -6.85 -9.01 12.74
CA LYS A 33 -6.78 -9.28 14.18
C LYS A 33 -5.99 -10.56 14.45
N LEU A 34 -6.20 -11.58 13.64
CA LEU A 34 -5.50 -12.85 13.74
C LEU A 34 -3.98 -12.68 13.56
N LYS A 35 -3.54 -11.92 12.56
CA LYS A 35 -2.12 -11.64 12.32
C LYS A 35 -1.42 -11.01 13.53
N PHE A 36 -2.11 -10.17 14.31
CA PHE A 36 -1.54 -9.56 15.51
C PHE A 36 -1.45 -10.53 16.72
N ASN A 37 -2.24 -11.59 16.72
CA ASN A 37 -2.39 -12.50 17.87
C ASN A 37 -1.75 -13.88 17.65
N ALA A 38 -1.34 -14.22 16.42
CA ALA A 38 -0.78 -15.53 16.09
C ALA A 38 0.70 -15.62 16.49
N LYS A 39 1.13 -16.78 17.02
CA LYS A 39 2.54 -17.09 17.29
C LYS A 39 3.15 -18.02 16.24
N ASP A 40 2.40 -19.00 15.72
CA ASP A 40 2.96 -20.12 14.93
C ASP A 40 2.39 -20.32 13.50
N ASP A 41 1.54 -19.44 12.97
CA ASP A 41 0.95 -19.60 11.61
C ASP A 41 1.06 -18.31 10.76
N HIS A 42 2.13 -17.56 10.96
CA HIS A 42 2.27 -16.19 10.42
C HIS A 42 2.24 -16.11 8.89
N GLU A 43 2.82 -17.08 8.19
CA GLU A 43 2.91 -17.08 6.72
C GLU A 43 1.56 -17.32 6.06
N LEU A 44 0.82 -18.35 6.47
CA LEU A 44 -0.51 -18.64 5.93
C LEU A 44 -1.49 -17.47 6.14
N ILE A 45 -1.41 -16.78 7.29
CA ILE A 45 -2.23 -15.60 7.57
C ILE A 45 -1.81 -14.44 6.67
N LYS A 46 -0.50 -14.26 6.47
CA LYS A 46 0.05 -13.22 5.59
C LYS A 46 -0.43 -13.43 4.15
N ASP A 47 -0.31 -14.64 3.62
CA ASP A 47 -0.75 -14.99 2.26
C ASP A 47 -2.26 -14.80 2.09
N ALA A 48 -3.04 -15.26 3.08
CA ALA A 48 -4.49 -15.03 3.09
C ALA A 48 -4.84 -13.54 3.10
N LEU A 49 -4.13 -12.73 3.88
CA LEU A 49 -4.31 -11.29 3.93
C LEU A 49 -3.92 -10.62 2.62
N GLU A 50 -2.81 -11.01 1.99
CA GLU A 50 -2.38 -10.47 0.70
C GLU A 50 -3.43 -10.76 -0.38
N LEU A 51 -3.95 -11.98 -0.44
CA LEU A 51 -5.02 -12.35 -1.37
C LEU A 51 -6.31 -11.55 -1.11
N VAL A 52 -6.75 -11.48 0.14
CA VAL A 52 -7.97 -10.73 0.52
C VAL A 52 -7.79 -9.24 0.25
N ASN A 53 -6.61 -8.68 0.52
CA ASN A 53 -6.29 -7.27 0.26
C ASN A 53 -6.40 -6.97 -1.25
N ALA A 54 -5.71 -7.74 -2.09
CA ALA A 54 -5.74 -7.56 -3.55
C ALA A 54 -7.17 -7.65 -4.12
N LYS A 55 -7.99 -8.57 -3.60
CA LYS A 55 -9.39 -8.69 -4.03
C LYS A 55 -10.24 -7.53 -3.55
N LEU A 56 -10.11 -7.10 -2.29
CA LEU A 56 -10.86 -5.96 -1.77
C LEU A 56 -10.47 -4.64 -2.44
N VAL A 57 -9.19 -4.42 -2.77
CA VAL A 57 -8.75 -3.26 -3.57
C VAL A 57 -9.55 -3.17 -4.86
N ARG A 58 -9.59 -4.25 -5.65
CA ARG A 58 -10.35 -4.30 -6.91
C ARG A 58 -11.83 -4.01 -6.72
N ILE A 59 -12.42 -4.48 -5.62
CA ILE A 59 -13.85 -4.25 -5.33
C ILE A 59 -14.09 -2.80 -4.93
N PHE A 60 -13.22 -2.22 -4.10
CA PHE A 60 -13.31 -0.82 -3.69
C PHE A 60 -13.15 0.11 -4.91
N GLU A 61 -12.14 -0.14 -5.75
CA GLU A 61 -11.92 0.59 -7.00
C GLU A 61 -13.11 0.48 -7.95
N LYS A 62 -13.58 -0.75 -8.24
CA LYS A 62 -14.71 -1.00 -9.14
C LYS A 62 -15.99 -0.30 -8.67
N ASN A 63 -16.21 -0.23 -7.36
CA ASN A 63 -17.41 0.37 -6.78
C ASN A 63 -17.24 1.85 -6.44
N GLY A 64 -16.09 2.48 -6.72
CA GLY A 64 -15.79 3.85 -6.28
C GLY A 64 -15.81 4.03 -4.75
N THR A 65 -15.66 2.95 -3.99
CA THR A 65 -15.77 2.96 -2.53
C THR A 65 -14.43 3.33 -1.91
N GLN A 66 -14.36 4.48 -1.23
CA GLN A 66 -13.15 4.90 -0.52
C GLN A 66 -13.04 4.30 0.89
N SER A 67 -14.16 4.09 1.58
CA SER A 67 -14.16 3.47 2.90
C SER A 67 -15.50 2.87 3.29
N VAL A 68 -15.48 1.94 4.25
CA VAL A 68 -16.63 1.30 4.87
C VAL A 68 -16.39 1.20 6.39
N LYS A 69 -17.41 1.52 7.20
CA LYS A 69 -17.40 1.26 8.64
C LYS A 69 -17.98 -0.11 8.94
N GLN A 70 -17.24 -0.97 9.62
CA GLN A 70 -17.64 -2.33 9.93
C GLN A 70 -16.98 -2.81 11.23
N LYS A 71 -17.74 -3.48 12.12
CA LYS A 71 -17.24 -3.99 13.41
C LYS A 71 -16.43 -2.98 14.23
N GLY A 72 -16.87 -1.72 14.28
CA GLY A 72 -16.18 -0.63 15.00
C GLY A 72 -14.84 -0.21 14.40
N ARG A 73 -14.57 -0.56 13.14
CA ARG A 73 -13.37 -0.17 12.38
C ARG A 73 -13.75 0.55 11.10
N LEU A 74 -12.95 1.54 10.73
CA LEU A 74 -12.98 2.11 9.39
C LEU A 74 -12.02 1.30 8.52
N VAL A 75 -12.54 0.64 7.49
CA VAL A 75 -11.78 -0.06 6.46
C VAL A 75 -11.75 0.82 5.23
N TYR A 76 -10.58 1.15 4.72
CA TYR A 76 -10.44 2.16 3.68
C TYR A 76 -9.42 1.75 2.61
N LEU A 77 -9.66 2.22 1.40
CA LEU A 77 -8.69 2.17 0.32
C LEU A 77 -7.58 3.17 0.63
N HIS A 78 -6.36 2.68 0.73
CA HIS A 78 -5.19 3.47 0.99
C HIS A 78 -4.30 3.49 -0.23
N ASN A 79 -4.10 4.68 -0.80
CA ASN A 79 -3.10 4.92 -1.82
C ASN A 79 -1.73 5.15 -1.16
N GLN A 80 -0.73 4.37 -1.56
CA GLN A 80 0.66 4.58 -1.19
C GLN A 80 1.46 5.05 -2.38
N ILE A 81 2.13 6.19 -2.24
CA ILE A 81 2.96 6.76 -3.28
C ILE A 81 4.42 6.39 -3.00
N TRP A 82 5.02 5.73 -3.99
CA TRP A 82 6.39 5.28 -3.98
C TRP A 82 7.16 6.01 -5.08
N ALA A 83 8.16 6.78 -4.68
CA ALA A 83 9.20 7.20 -5.61
C ALA A 83 10.01 5.99 -6.10
N GLY A 84 10.29 5.91 -7.39
CA GLY A 84 11.16 4.91 -8.00
C GLY A 84 12.08 5.59 -9.00
N ARG A 85 13.19 4.95 -9.32
CA ARG A 85 14.00 5.32 -10.49
C ARG A 85 13.24 4.93 -11.76
N GLN A 86 13.43 5.66 -12.86
CA GLN A 86 13.01 5.17 -14.17
C GLN A 86 13.70 3.83 -14.50
N ASP A 87 13.06 2.99 -15.30
CA ASP A 87 13.51 1.61 -15.50
C ASP A 87 14.84 1.53 -16.27
N ASP A 88 15.11 2.52 -17.13
CA ASP A 88 16.26 2.66 -18.02
C ASP A 88 17.37 3.57 -17.47
N VAL A 89 17.17 4.18 -16.31
CA VAL A 89 18.12 5.11 -15.70
C VAL A 89 19.06 4.36 -14.75
N ASP A 90 20.37 4.58 -14.85
CA ASP A 90 21.33 4.04 -13.88
C ASP A 90 21.38 4.90 -12.60
N ILE A 91 21.90 4.34 -11.51
CA ILE A 91 21.97 4.97 -10.20
C ILE A 91 22.90 6.18 -10.23
N VAL A 92 23.95 6.14 -11.06
CA VAL A 92 24.87 7.25 -11.28
C VAL A 92 24.12 8.44 -11.90
N ASP A 93 23.29 8.19 -12.90
CA ASP A 93 22.48 9.21 -13.57
C ASP A 93 21.40 9.76 -12.65
N ALA A 94 20.74 8.90 -11.87
CA ALA A 94 19.77 9.31 -10.85
C ALA A 94 20.40 10.26 -9.80
N ILE A 95 21.62 9.95 -9.35
CA ILE A 95 22.41 10.81 -8.45
C ILE A 95 22.76 12.13 -9.14
N ALA A 96 23.16 12.11 -10.41
CA ALA A 96 23.45 13.31 -11.19
C ALA A 96 22.21 14.21 -11.33
N GLY A 97 21.04 13.62 -11.60
CA GLY A 97 19.75 14.31 -11.63
C GLY A 97 19.43 15.02 -10.31
N LEU A 98 19.57 14.33 -9.17
CA LEU A 98 19.38 14.94 -7.85
C LEU A 98 20.37 16.08 -7.56
N LYS A 99 21.62 15.95 -7.98
CA LYS A 99 22.62 17.03 -7.84
C LYS A 99 22.26 18.23 -8.72
N LYS A 100 21.86 18.00 -9.98
CA LYS A 100 21.41 19.04 -10.92
C LYS A 100 20.18 19.78 -10.39
N ALA A 101 19.28 19.08 -9.71
CA ALA A 101 18.13 19.65 -9.02
C ALA A 101 18.45 20.36 -7.70
N ARG A 102 19.74 20.46 -7.31
CA ARG A 102 20.21 21.01 -6.02
C ARG A 102 19.67 20.25 -4.79
N LEU A 103 19.21 19.01 -4.98
CA LEU A 103 18.69 18.13 -3.94
C LEU A 103 19.77 17.18 -3.39
N GLY A 104 20.95 17.15 -3.99
CA GLY A 104 22.00 16.18 -3.65
C GLY A 104 22.36 16.09 -2.17
N LYS A 105 22.54 17.22 -1.46
CA LYS A 105 22.89 17.22 -0.03
C LYS A 105 21.82 16.59 0.87
N ARG A 106 20.55 16.59 0.45
CA ARG A 106 19.43 16.14 1.26
C ARG A 106 19.07 14.67 1.00
N TYR A 107 19.23 14.20 -0.24
CA TYR A 107 18.73 12.91 -0.71
C TYR A 107 19.82 11.94 -1.18
N ILE A 108 21.10 12.29 -1.05
CA ILE A 108 22.23 11.40 -1.35
C ILE A 108 23.02 11.19 -0.05
N LYS A 109 23.24 9.93 0.32
CA LYS A 109 24.22 9.54 1.34
C LYS A 109 25.41 8.88 0.62
N GLU A 110 25.41 7.56 0.53
CA GLU A 110 26.29 6.76 -0.34
C GLU A 110 25.58 6.41 -1.65
N SER A 111 24.26 6.25 -1.59
CA SER A 111 23.33 6.07 -2.70
C SER A 111 22.15 7.04 -2.56
N VAL A 112 21.17 6.93 -3.47
CA VAL A 112 19.88 7.63 -3.35
C VAL A 112 19.16 7.18 -2.08
N ASP A 113 18.80 8.13 -1.22
CA ASP A 113 18.01 7.92 -0.01
C ASP A 113 16.52 7.83 -0.39
N MET A 114 16.08 6.60 -0.70
CA MET A 114 14.73 6.33 -1.19
C MET A 114 13.64 6.69 -0.18
N ASP A 115 13.89 6.56 1.13
CA ASP A 115 12.93 6.91 2.17
C ASP A 115 12.60 8.40 2.16
N LYS A 116 13.64 9.24 2.04
CA LYS A 116 13.45 10.67 1.87
C LYS A 116 12.77 10.99 0.55
N LEU A 117 13.13 10.29 -0.53
CA LEU A 117 12.52 10.51 -1.84
C LEU A 117 11.02 10.15 -1.86
N HIS A 118 10.63 9.04 -1.22
CA HIS A 118 9.23 8.69 -1.00
C HIS A 118 8.50 9.77 -0.20
N THR A 119 9.15 10.35 0.80
CA THR A 119 8.58 11.42 1.63
C THR A 119 8.35 12.68 0.81
N LEU A 120 9.31 13.06 -0.05
CA LEU A 120 9.15 14.16 -1.00
C LEU A 120 7.96 13.93 -1.92
N PHE A 121 7.88 12.75 -2.55
CA PHE A 121 6.82 12.44 -3.52
C PHE A 121 5.45 12.40 -2.86
N ARG A 122 5.34 11.90 -1.62
CA ARG A 122 4.09 11.99 -0.86
C ARG A 122 3.68 13.44 -0.59
N GLY A 123 4.62 14.30 -0.22
CA GLY A 123 4.35 15.73 -0.04
C GLY A 123 3.83 16.40 -1.32
N LEU A 124 4.46 16.11 -2.47
CA LEU A 124 4.00 16.62 -3.78
C LEU A 124 2.58 16.17 -4.11
N ALA A 125 2.22 14.95 -3.72
CA ALA A 125 0.87 14.43 -3.94
C ALA A 125 -0.17 15.03 -2.99
N ASP A 126 0.20 15.31 -1.74
CA ASP A 126 -0.67 15.99 -0.77
C ASP A 126 -0.98 17.43 -1.21
N GLU A 127 -0.06 18.06 -1.95
CA GLU A 127 -0.23 19.40 -2.53
C GLU A 127 -1.03 19.40 -3.85
N ALA A 128 -1.18 18.25 -4.51
CA ALA A 128 -1.83 18.14 -5.81
C ALA A 128 -3.36 17.96 -5.70
N PRO A 129 -4.17 18.64 -6.54
CA PRO A 129 -5.63 18.54 -6.50
C PRO A 129 -6.18 17.13 -6.76
N ASP A 130 -5.47 16.33 -7.56
CA ASP A 130 -5.85 14.96 -7.93
C ASP A 130 -5.11 13.90 -7.10
N GLY A 131 -4.32 14.32 -6.11
CA GLY A 131 -3.53 13.43 -5.26
C GLY A 131 -2.35 12.76 -5.98
N LYS A 132 -1.98 13.22 -7.17
CA LYS A 132 -0.83 12.68 -7.91
C LYS A 132 0.37 13.60 -7.77
N PRO A 133 1.57 13.06 -7.48
CA PRO A 133 2.74 13.89 -7.27
C PRO A 133 3.17 14.55 -8.58
N GLU A 134 3.16 15.89 -8.61
CA GLU A 134 3.73 16.65 -9.71
C GLU A 134 5.26 16.66 -9.57
N ILE A 135 5.92 15.70 -10.22
CA ILE A 135 7.37 15.58 -10.19
C ILE A 135 7.99 16.78 -10.92
N PRO A 136 8.95 17.50 -10.30
CA PRO A 136 9.67 18.59 -10.98
C PRO A 136 10.29 18.14 -12.30
N GLU A 137 10.22 19.00 -13.34
CA GLU A 137 10.71 18.70 -14.71
C GLU A 137 12.13 18.12 -14.73
N ASN A 138 13.03 18.71 -13.94
CA ASN A 138 14.43 18.28 -13.83
C ASN A 138 14.63 16.90 -13.16
N LEU A 139 13.57 16.29 -12.62
CA LEU A 139 13.58 14.96 -12.00
C LEU A 139 12.76 13.94 -12.77
N LYS A 140 11.87 14.34 -13.69
CA LYS A 140 10.99 13.44 -14.46
C LYS A 140 11.78 12.41 -15.28
N ASP A 141 12.92 12.83 -15.83
CA ASP A 141 13.80 11.97 -16.62
C ASP A 141 14.52 10.91 -15.77
N PHE A 142 14.56 11.06 -14.44
CA PHE A 142 15.34 10.20 -13.55
C PHE A 142 14.47 9.36 -12.61
N PHE A 143 13.31 9.90 -12.23
CA PHE A 143 12.43 9.31 -11.23
C PHE A 143 10.98 9.29 -11.70
N LYS A 144 10.26 8.27 -11.23
CA LYS A 144 8.83 8.08 -11.43
C LYS A 144 8.12 7.91 -10.10
N ALA A 145 6.86 8.28 -10.05
CA ALA A 145 5.97 7.94 -8.96
C ALA A 145 5.20 6.69 -9.33
N THR A 146 5.11 5.74 -8.40
CA THR A 146 4.29 4.54 -8.52
C THR A 146 3.25 4.54 -7.42
N GLU A 147 2.00 4.33 -7.78
CA GLU A 147 0.90 4.19 -6.84
C GLU A 147 0.71 2.72 -6.49
N LYS A 148 0.56 2.45 -5.20
CA LYS A 148 0.22 1.13 -4.69
C LYS A 148 -0.99 1.22 -3.79
N PHE A 149 -2.10 0.69 -4.28
CA PHE A 149 -3.33 0.60 -3.50
C PHE A 149 -3.28 -0.59 -2.54
N SER A 150 -3.78 -0.37 -1.33
CA SER A 150 -3.94 -1.41 -0.32
C SER A 150 -5.15 -1.12 0.54
N ILE A 151 -5.75 -2.16 1.12
CA ILE A 151 -6.78 -1.98 2.14
C ILE A 151 -6.13 -1.86 3.51
N ARG A 152 -6.53 -0.83 4.27
CA ARG A 152 -6.14 -0.64 5.66
C ARG A 152 -7.36 -0.57 6.56
N SER A 153 -7.14 -0.79 7.87
CA SER A 153 -8.18 -0.57 8.87
C SER A 153 -7.65 0.20 10.07
N LYS A 154 -8.47 1.11 10.61
CA LYS A 154 -8.23 1.78 11.90
C LYS A 154 -9.46 1.66 12.79
N LYS A 155 -9.30 1.87 14.10
CA LYS A 155 -10.45 1.99 15.01
C LYS A 155 -11.27 3.21 14.54
N ALA A 156 -12.58 3.02 14.41
CA ALA A 156 -13.51 4.08 14.00
C ALA A 156 -13.76 5.05 15.14
#